data_AF-A0A3T0MYE3-F1
#
_entry.id   AF-A0A3T0MYE3-F1
#
_cell.length_a   1.000
_cell.length_b   1.000
_cell.length_c   1.000
_cell.angle_alpha   90.00
_cell.angle_beta   90.00
_cell.angle_gamma   90.00
#
_symmetry.space_group_name_H-M   'P 1'
#
loop_
_entity.id
_entity.type
_entity.pdbx_description
1 polymer ?
#
loop_
_entity_poly.entity_id
_entity_poly.type
_entity_poly.pdbx_seq_one_letter_code
_entity_poly.pdbx_strand_id
1 'polypeptide(L)'
;MRIFTSLGASLLAVTVLAGCADQPQPNATDETLAAVAYREPGPSTLTLYTMVNNRSGQGGHTSLMINASERVIFDPAGSFYADVVPERDDVLYGITPGVEKAYRGGHARSTFHVVIQTLEVTPEQAQTAYQLAITNGPVPGVFCAKSTAALLAGIPGFENIDQTFYPVKLSESFGALPGVVTDKYYENDSEDLQEGLARGNAALNG
;
A
#
# COMPACT_ATOMS: atom_id res chain seq x y z
N MET A 1 58.77 -20.04 -0.19
CA MET A 1 58.14 -18.98 0.63
C MET A 1 57.88 -17.81 -0.33
N ARG A 2 56.67 -17.40 -0.73
CA ARG A 2 55.34 -17.41 -0.09
C ARG A 2 54.25 -17.63 -1.16
N ILE A 3 53.22 -18.36 -0.75
CA ILE A 3 51.93 -18.55 -1.41
C ILE A 3 51.12 -17.26 -1.22
N PHE A 4 50.48 -16.74 -2.26
CA PHE A 4 49.36 -15.81 -2.11
C PHE A 4 48.23 -16.26 -3.03
N THR A 5 47.38 -17.12 -2.48
CA THR A 5 46.04 -17.42 -2.96
C THR A 5 45.14 -16.21 -2.71
N SER A 6 44.71 -15.54 -3.78
CA SER A 6 43.70 -14.48 -3.72
C SER A 6 42.32 -15.12 -3.55
N LEU A 7 41.82 -15.15 -2.31
CA LEU A 7 40.42 -15.46 -2.00
C LEU A 7 39.56 -14.33 -2.57
N GLY A 8 38.86 -14.60 -3.68
CA GLY A 8 37.82 -13.72 -4.20
C GLY A 8 36.59 -13.78 -3.30
N ALA A 9 36.49 -12.86 -2.34
CA ALA A 9 35.28 -12.65 -1.56
C ALA A 9 34.27 -11.89 -2.45
N SER A 10 33.39 -12.62 -3.13
CA SER A 10 32.22 -12.04 -3.78
C SER A 10 31.25 -11.54 -2.71
N LEU A 11 31.35 -10.25 -2.39
CA LEU A 11 30.37 -9.54 -1.58
C LEU A 11 29.12 -9.34 -2.44
N LEU A 12 28.17 -10.28 -2.35
CA LEU A 12 26.82 -10.10 -2.87
C LEU A 12 26.16 -8.99 -2.05
N ALA A 13 26.27 -7.74 -2.51
CA ALA A 13 25.55 -6.61 -1.94
C ALA A 13 24.06 -6.82 -2.22
N VAL A 14 23.34 -7.40 -1.26
CA VAL A 14 21.89 -7.33 -1.18
C VAL A 14 21.56 -5.87 -0.91
N THR A 15 21.27 -5.11 -1.97
CA THR A 15 20.67 -3.78 -1.87
C THR A 15 19.23 -3.97 -1.39
N VAL A 16 19.06 -4.11 -0.07
CA VAL A 16 17.76 -3.94 0.56
C VAL A 16 17.32 -2.52 0.23
N LEU A 17 16.20 -2.42 -0.49
CA LEU A 17 15.63 -1.18 -0.96
C LEU A 17 15.57 -0.15 0.17
N ALA A 18 16.07 1.04 -0.14
CA ALA A 18 15.89 2.23 0.66
C ALA A 18 14.39 2.50 0.87
N GLY A 19 14.05 2.95 2.08
CA GLY A 19 12.93 3.86 2.31
C GLY A 19 11.69 3.30 2.99
N CYS A 20 11.82 2.75 4.20
CA CYS A 20 10.79 3.09 5.19
C CYS A 20 11.03 4.58 5.48
N ALA A 21 10.27 5.45 4.82
CA ALA A 21 10.37 6.89 5.05
C ALA A 21 9.51 7.21 6.27
N ASP A 22 10.08 7.90 7.27
CA ASP A 22 9.27 8.52 8.31
C ASP A 22 8.31 9.50 7.61
N GLN A 23 7.03 9.47 7.99
CA GLN A 23 6.06 10.44 7.50
C GLN A 23 6.58 11.87 7.78
N PRO A 24 6.60 12.76 6.77
CA PRO A 24 7.14 14.11 6.96
C PRO A 24 6.25 14.97 7.85
N GLN A 25 5.05 14.49 8.21
CA GLN A 25 4.12 15.16 9.13
C GLN A 25 3.77 14.26 10.32
N PRO A 26 3.52 14.85 11.51
CA PRO A 26 3.04 14.09 12.65
C PRO A 26 1.65 13.49 12.36
N ASN A 27 1.30 12.42 13.08
CA ASN A 27 -0.05 11.86 13.08
C ASN A 27 -1.10 12.98 13.22
N ALA A 28 -2.09 12.96 12.32
CA ALA A 28 -3.14 13.95 12.26
C ALA A 28 -4.03 13.92 13.51
N THR A 29 -4.68 15.05 13.82
CA THR A 29 -5.62 15.19 14.94
C THR A 29 -7.03 14.75 14.55
N ASP A 30 -7.92 14.48 15.53
CA ASP A 30 -9.30 14.06 15.25
C ASP A 30 -10.06 15.12 14.45
N GLU A 31 -9.80 16.40 14.73
CA GLU A 31 -10.36 17.52 13.99
C GLU A 31 -9.91 17.52 12.52
N THR A 32 -8.61 17.28 12.27
CA THR A 32 -8.06 17.17 10.92
C THR A 32 -8.70 16.02 10.14
N LEU A 33 -8.80 14.84 10.76
CA LEU A 33 -9.39 13.66 10.13
C LEU A 33 -10.87 13.88 9.81
N ALA A 34 -11.64 14.41 10.78
CA ALA A 34 -13.06 14.71 10.58
C ALA A 34 -13.31 15.74 9.47
N ALA A 35 -12.41 16.70 9.29
CA ALA A 35 -12.53 17.73 8.26
C ALA A 35 -12.34 17.20 6.84
N VAL A 36 -11.55 16.13 6.66
CA VAL A 36 -11.29 15.53 5.34
C VAL A 36 -12.09 14.27 5.07
N ALA A 37 -12.82 13.76 6.06
CA ALA A 37 -13.53 12.49 5.99
C ALA A 37 -14.35 12.37 4.71
N TYR A 38 -14.08 11.30 3.94
CA TYR A 38 -14.65 11.14 2.61
C TYR A 38 -15.39 9.80 2.50
N ARG A 39 -16.64 9.85 2.04
CA ARG A 39 -17.44 8.68 1.71
C ARG A 39 -17.58 8.55 0.21
N GLU A 40 -16.97 7.52 -0.37
CA GLU A 40 -17.18 7.19 -1.78
C GLU A 40 -18.60 6.61 -1.97
N PRO A 41 -19.36 7.07 -2.98
CA PRO A 41 -20.63 6.46 -3.33
C PRO A 41 -20.46 5.04 -3.89
N GLY A 42 -21.52 4.22 -3.82
CA GLY A 42 -21.52 2.88 -4.41
C GLY A 42 -21.33 1.76 -3.39
N PRO A 43 -20.93 0.55 -3.85
CA PRO A 43 -20.80 -0.61 -2.99
C PRO A 43 -19.61 -0.49 -2.03
N SER A 44 -19.67 -1.24 -0.93
CA SER A 44 -18.52 -1.44 -0.07
C SER A 44 -17.49 -2.34 -0.76
N THR A 45 -16.23 -1.93 -0.72
CA THR A 45 -15.15 -2.62 -1.44
C THR A 45 -13.89 -2.70 -0.62
N LEU A 46 -13.13 -3.76 -0.82
CA LEU A 46 -11.72 -3.86 -0.45
C LEU A 46 -10.88 -3.84 -1.72
N THR A 47 -9.91 -2.95 -1.81
CA THR A 47 -8.98 -2.89 -2.93
C THR A 47 -7.54 -3.05 -2.45
N LEU A 48 -6.94 -4.19 -2.77
CA LEU A 48 -5.54 -4.47 -2.49
C LEU A 48 -4.68 -3.87 -3.60
N TYR A 49 -3.73 -3.02 -3.21
CA TYR A 49 -2.67 -2.56 -4.10
C TYR A 49 -1.40 -3.36 -3.83
N THR A 50 -0.72 -3.78 -4.90
CA THR A 50 0.58 -4.43 -4.82
C THR A 50 1.52 -3.84 -5.85
N MET A 51 2.63 -3.27 -5.37
CA MET A 51 3.64 -2.63 -6.21
C MET A 51 4.63 -3.69 -6.64
N VAL A 52 4.65 -4.02 -7.92
CA VAL A 52 5.44 -5.13 -8.48
C VAL A 52 6.55 -4.59 -9.36
N ASN A 53 7.78 -4.99 -9.08
CA ASN A 53 8.94 -4.58 -9.86
C ASN A 53 8.84 -5.12 -11.30
N ASN A 54 8.94 -4.23 -12.29
CA ASN A 54 8.78 -4.56 -13.71
C ASN A 54 9.88 -5.52 -14.23
N ARG A 55 11.06 -5.54 -13.60
CA ARG A 55 12.18 -6.40 -14.02
C ARG A 55 12.17 -7.76 -13.31
N SER A 56 12.04 -7.77 -11.99
CA SER A 56 12.17 -8.99 -11.19
C SER A 56 10.85 -9.70 -10.89
N GLY A 57 9.71 -9.02 -11.07
CA GLY A 57 8.39 -9.52 -10.66
C GLY A 57 8.21 -9.58 -9.13
N GLN A 58 9.16 -9.08 -8.34
CA GLN A 58 9.06 -9.08 -6.87
C GLN A 58 8.20 -7.92 -6.38
N GLY A 59 7.48 -8.16 -5.29
CA GLY A 59 6.66 -7.14 -4.62
C GLY A 59 7.52 -6.20 -3.78
N GLY A 60 7.41 -4.89 -4.03
CA GLY A 60 8.06 -3.85 -3.25
C GLY A 60 7.20 -3.33 -2.09
N HIS A 61 5.88 -3.30 -2.25
CA HIS A 61 4.95 -2.77 -1.24
C HIS A 61 3.53 -3.31 -1.42
N THR A 62 2.71 -3.21 -0.38
CA THR A 62 1.26 -3.45 -0.45
C THR A 62 0.50 -2.56 0.52
N SER A 63 -0.72 -2.21 0.13
CA SER A 63 -1.68 -1.46 0.92
C SER A 63 -3.10 -1.90 0.62
N LEU A 64 -4.04 -1.52 1.48
CA LEU A 64 -5.45 -1.88 1.38
C LEU A 64 -6.31 -0.63 1.45
N MET A 65 -6.97 -0.29 0.33
CA MET A 65 -8.04 0.70 0.34
C MET A 65 -9.35 0.05 0.77
N ILE A 66 -10.00 0.66 1.74
CA ILE A 66 -11.22 0.17 2.37
C ILE A 66 -12.32 1.19 2.10
N ASN A 67 -13.35 0.81 1.36
CA ASN A 67 -14.54 1.63 1.15
C ASN A 67 -15.66 1.18 2.10
N ALA A 68 -15.77 1.81 3.27
CA ALA A 68 -16.73 1.50 4.31
C ALA A 68 -17.69 2.68 4.56
N SER A 69 -17.96 3.01 5.82
CA SER A 69 -18.63 4.26 6.20
C SER A 69 -17.81 5.50 5.81
N GLU A 70 -16.49 5.33 5.72
CA GLU A 70 -15.50 6.26 5.21
C GLU A 70 -14.52 5.48 4.31
N ARG A 71 -13.91 6.14 3.32
CA ARG A 71 -12.85 5.56 2.48
C ARG A 71 -11.48 5.95 3.00
N VAL A 72 -10.69 4.94 3.35
CA VAL A 72 -9.32 5.08 3.86
C VAL A 72 -8.38 4.14 3.11
N ILE A 73 -7.07 4.40 3.19
CA ILE A 73 -6.03 3.45 2.76
C ILE A 73 -5.21 3.09 3.99
N PHE A 74 -5.21 1.80 4.35
CA PHE A 74 -4.22 1.26 5.26
C PHE A 74 -2.94 1.00 4.47
N ASP A 75 -1.91 1.80 4.73
CA ASP A 75 -0.64 1.85 4.01
C ASP A 75 0.54 1.49 4.95
N PRO A 76 0.60 0.26 5.49
CA PRO A 76 1.51 -0.12 6.56
C PRO A 76 2.98 0.04 6.18
N ALA A 77 3.73 0.86 6.92
CA ALA A 77 5.10 1.27 6.57
C ALA A 77 5.24 1.84 5.13
N GLY A 78 4.16 2.45 4.62
CA GLY A 78 4.10 3.10 3.33
C GLY A 78 4.94 4.36 3.27
N SER A 79 5.17 4.84 2.06
CA SER A 79 5.94 6.08 1.80
C SER A 79 5.13 7.12 1.04
N PHE A 80 3.83 6.90 0.88
CA PHE A 80 2.96 7.88 0.25
C PHE A 80 2.88 9.13 1.10
N TYR A 81 2.96 10.28 0.44
CA TYR A 81 2.75 11.57 1.07
C TYR A 81 2.11 12.55 0.08
N ALA A 82 1.10 13.27 0.58
CA ALA A 82 0.54 14.47 -0.02
C ALA A 82 0.05 15.40 1.10
N ASP A 83 0.22 16.71 0.95
CA ASP A 83 -0.09 17.71 1.97
C ASP A 83 -1.58 17.76 2.37
N VAL A 84 -2.47 17.42 1.43
CA VAL A 84 -3.92 17.33 1.65
C VAL A 84 -4.39 15.95 2.13
N VAL A 85 -3.48 14.98 2.28
CA VAL A 85 -3.82 13.60 2.70
C VAL A 85 -3.23 13.36 4.10
N PRO A 86 -4.00 13.63 5.16
CA PRO A 86 -3.52 13.37 6.51
C PRO A 86 -3.42 11.87 6.79
N GLU A 87 -2.43 11.50 7.58
CA GLU A 87 -2.22 10.14 8.06
C GLU A 87 -2.37 10.06 9.57
N ARG A 88 -2.87 8.92 10.06
CA ARG A 88 -2.65 8.49 11.44
C ARG A 88 -2.33 7.00 11.48
N ASP A 89 -1.18 6.66 12.06
CA ASP A 89 -0.76 5.28 12.34
C ASP A 89 -0.87 4.37 11.10
N ASP A 90 -0.25 4.79 9.98
CA ASP A 90 -0.30 4.14 8.66
C ASP A 90 -1.69 4.12 7.99
N VAL A 91 -2.66 4.90 8.46
CA VAL A 91 -3.95 5.06 7.78
C VAL A 91 -4.06 6.43 7.16
N LEU A 92 -4.22 6.46 5.83
CA LEU A 92 -4.45 7.66 5.03
C LEU A 92 -5.96 7.96 4.96
N TYR A 93 -6.34 9.22 5.22
CA TYR A 93 -7.73 9.69 5.25
C TYR A 93 -8.03 10.69 4.14
N GLY A 94 -9.32 10.96 3.90
CA GLY A 94 -9.76 11.89 2.85
C GLY A 94 -9.51 11.37 1.43
N ILE A 95 -9.62 10.06 1.25
CA ILE A 95 -9.30 9.39 -0.01
C ILE A 95 -10.40 9.67 -1.03
N THR A 96 -10.32 10.79 -1.74
CA THR A 96 -11.17 11.11 -2.90
C THR A 96 -10.69 10.38 -4.16
N PRO A 97 -11.46 10.36 -5.27
CA PRO A 97 -10.99 9.76 -6.53
C PRO A 97 -9.69 10.40 -7.05
N GLY A 98 -9.47 11.69 -6.78
CA GLY A 98 -8.21 12.37 -7.09
C GLY A 98 -7.05 11.84 -6.25
N VAL A 99 -7.28 11.63 -4.95
CA VAL A 99 -6.28 11.08 -4.02
C VAL A 99 -5.95 9.63 -4.37
N GLU A 100 -6.93 8.79 -4.66
CA GLU A 100 -6.68 7.40 -5.12
C GLU A 100 -5.85 7.38 -6.40
N LYS A 101 -6.17 8.26 -7.36
CA LYS A 101 -5.39 8.39 -8.60
C LYS A 101 -3.94 8.81 -8.32
N ALA A 102 -3.73 9.79 -7.42
CA ALA A 102 -2.40 10.21 -7.01
C ALA A 102 -1.65 9.08 -6.29
N TYR A 103 -2.35 8.31 -5.46
CA TYR A 103 -1.79 7.16 -4.75
C TYR A 103 -1.26 6.09 -5.71
N ARG A 104 -2.08 5.63 -6.67
CA ARG A 104 -1.61 4.65 -7.67
C ARG A 104 -0.53 5.23 -8.59
N GLY A 105 -0.64 6.51 -8.96
CA GLY A 105 0.33 7.19 -9.83
C GLY A 105 1.68 7.40 -9.18
N GLY A 106 1.75 7.68 -7.88
CA GLY A 106 3.02 7.74 -7.14
C GLY A 106 3.72 6.39 -7.04
N HIS A 107 2.98 5.30 -7.17
CA HIS A 107 3.49 3.93 -7.01
C HIS A 107 3.72 3.17 -8.32
N ALA A 108 3.03 3.56 -9.41
CA ALA A 108 3.35 3.11 -10.75
C ALA A 108 4.42 4.02 -11.35
N ARG A 109 5.50 3.42 -11.84
CA ARG A 109 6.62 4.12 -12.48
C ARG A 109 7.38 3.19 -13.41
N SER A 110 8.34 3.70 -14.17
CA SER A 110 9.13 2.85 -15.10
C SER A 110 9.70 1.57 -14.47
N THR A 111 9.99 1.57 -13.16
CA THR A 111 10.50 0.41 -12.42
C THR A 111 9.45 -0.47 -11.73
N PHE A 112 8.22 0.02 -11.52
CA PHE A 112 7.15 -0.70 -10.82
C PHE A 112 5.78 -0.49 -11.48
N HIS A 113 4.97 -1.55 -11.55
CA HIS A 113 3.55 -1.42 -11.85
C HIS A 113 2.73 -1.71 -10.60
N VAL A 114 1.49 -1.23 -10.57
CA VAL A 114 0.56 -1.50 -9.48
C VAL A 114 -0.42 -2.56 -9.95
N VAL A 115 -0.44 -3.71 -9.27
CA VAL A 115 -1.54 -4.68 -9.38
C VAL A 115 -2.66 -4.17 -8.47
N ILE A 116 -3.86 -4.01 -9.03
CA ILE A 116 -5.04 -3.49 -8.35
C ILE A 116 -6.06 -4.62 -8.29
N GLN A 117 -6.43 -5.05 -7.09
CA GLN A 117 -7.38 -6.14 -6.90
C GLN A 117 -8.55 -5.67 -6.05
N THR A 118 -9.72 -5.55 -6.66
CA THR A 118 -10.91 -5.05 -5.99
C THR A 118 -11.91 -6.18 -5.78
N LEU A 119 -12.46 -6.24 -4.57
CA LEU A 119 -13.54 -7.13 -4.18
C LEU A 119 -14.69 -6.29 -3.61
N GLU A 120 -15.89 -6.45 -4.16
CA GLU A 120 -17.10 -6.00 -3.49
C GLU A 120 -17.38 -6.90 -2.28
N VAL A 121 -17.65 -6.28 -1.14
CA VAL A 121 -17.88 -6.96 0.14
C VAL A 121 -19.15 -6.44 0.80
N THR A 122 -19.64 -7.13 1.83
CA THR A 122 -20.77 -6.58 2.58
C THR A 122 -20.37 -5.31 3.35
N PRO A 123 -21.33 -4.41 3.65
CA PRO A 123 -21.05 -3.25 4.50
C PRO A 123 -20.42 -3.62 5.84
N GLU A 124 -20.81 -4.75 6.43
CA GLU A 124 -20.26 -5.25 7.68
C GLU A 124 -18.80 -5.66 7.52
N GLN A 125 -18.44 -6.38 6.45
CA GLN A 125 -17.06 -6.77 6.16
C GLN A 125 -16.15 -5.56 5.95
N ALA A 126 -16.59 -4.57 5.16
CA ALA A 126 -15.83 -3.34 4.97
C ALA A 126 -15.71 -2.53 6.27
N GLN A 127 -16.77 -2.49 7.09
CA GLN A 127 -16.71 -1.80 8.37
C GLN A 127 -15.78 -2.50 9.36
N THR A 128 -15.73 -3.84 9.38
CA THR A 128 -14.74 -4.60 10.15
C THR A 128 -13.33 -4.29 9.68
N ALA A 129 -13.07 -4.30 8.36
CA ALA A 129 -11.77 -3.96 7.81
C ALA A 129 -11.33 -2.55 8.23
N TYR A 130 -12.24 -1.58 8.14
CA TYR A 130 -12.00 -0.19 8.56
C TYR A 130 -11.61 -0.13 10.05
N GLN A 131 -12.36 -0.80 10.94
CA GLN A 131 -12.05 -0.79 12.37
C GLN A 131 -10.70 -1.44 12.67
N LEU A 132 -10.38 -2.55 12.00
CA LEU A 132 -9.08 -3.20 12.13
C LEU A 132 -7.94 -2.29 11.67
N ALA A 133 -8.10 -1.58 10.55
CA ALA A 133 -7.10 -0.62 10.06
C ALA A 133 -6.84 0.49 11.07
N ILE A 134 -7.88 1.20 11.52
CA ILE A 134 -7.72 2.37 12.39
C ILE A 134 -7.30 2.04 13.82
N THR A 135 -7.33 0.76 14.21
CA THR A 135 -6.89 0.28 15.53
C THR A 135 -5.61 -0.54 15.50
N ASN A 136 -5.03 -0.80 14.32
CA ASN A 136 -3.82 -1.61 14.19
C ASN A 136 -2.59 -0.95 14.83
N GLY A 137 -2.50 0.38 14.72
CA GLY A 137 -1.30 1.14 15.07
C GLY A 137 -0.22 1.07 13.99
N PRO A 138 0.89 1.81 14.18
CA PRO A 138 1.96 1.91 13.19
C PRO A 138 2.70 0.57 13.02
N VAL A 139 3.02 0.24 11.77
CA VAL A 139 3.65 -1.01 11.37
C VAL A 139 5.14 -0.78 11.12
N PRO A 140 6.03 -1.60 11.71
CA PRO A 140 7.44 -1.53 11.39
C PRO A 140 7.72 -1.81 9.90
N GLY A 141 8.77 -1.17 9.38
CA GLY A 141 9.28 -1.43 8.04
C GLY A 141 9.42 -2.92 7.73
N VAL A 142 9.14 -3.31 6.47
CA VAL A 142 9.10 -4.68 5.92
C VAL A 142 7.92 -5.57 6.33
N PHE A 143 7.01 -5.11 7.20
CA PHE A 143 5.83 -5.89 7.63
C PHE A 143 4.56 -5.56 6.83
N CYS A 144 4.62 -4.73 5.78
CA CYS A 144 3.44 -4.27 5.04
C CYS A 144 2.50 -5.41 4.60
N ALA A 145 3.05 -6.45 3.98
CA ALA A 145 2.28 -7.62 3.56
C ALA A 145 1.76 -8.45 4.73
N LYS A 146 2.53 -8.57 5.81
CA LYS A 146 2.12 -9.37 6.95
C LYS A 146 0.98 -8.71 7.71
N SER A 147 1.07 -7.40 7.95
CA SER A 147 0.01 -6.64 8.63
C SER A 147 -1.26 -6.59 7.78
N THR A 148 -1.13 -6.39 6.47
CA THR A 148 -2.29 -6.42 5.56
C THR A 148 -2.95 -7.81 5.52
N ALA A 149 -2.16 -8.89 5.45
CA ALA A 149 -2.67 -10.26 5.50
C ALA A 149 -3.37 -10.58 6.83
N ALA A 150 -2.82 -10.11 7.96
CA ALA A 150 -3.43 -10.29 9.28
C ALA A 150 -4.76 -9.52 9.41
N LEU A 151 -4.81 -8.29 8.91
CA LEU A 151 -6.03 -7.48 8.85
C LEU A 151 -7.09 -8.20 8.02
N LEU A 152 -6.76 -8.64 6.80
CA LEU A 152 -7.68 -9.35 5.92
C LEU A 152 -8.21 -10.64 6.57
N ALA A 153 -7.34 -11.43 7.20
CA ALA A 153 -7.75 -12.66 7.89
C ALA A 153 -8.66 -12.42 9.11
N GLY A 154 -8.71 -11.19 9.64
CA GLY A 154 -9.63 -10.77 10.69
C GLY A 154 -11.05 -10.44 10.21
N ILE A 155 -11.29 -10.43 8.90
CA ILE A 155 -12.59 -10.15 8.29
C ILE A 155 -13.37 -11.47 8.16
N PRO A 156 -14.65 -11.54 8.61
CA PRO A 156 -15.47 -12.74 8.43
C PRO A 156 -15.55 -13.17 6.96
N GLY A 157 -15.20 -14.42 6.67
CA GLY A 157 -15.16 -14.99 5.32
C GLY A 157 -13.80 -14.90 4.61
N PHE A 158 -12.77 -14.33 5.26
CA PHE A 158 -11.42 -14.15 4.71
C PHE A 158 -10.35 -14.92 5.51
N GLU A 159 -10.77 -15.85 6.37
CA GLU A 159 -9.90 -16.56 7.31
C GLU A 159 -8.81 -17.39 6.62
N ASN A 160 -9.00 -17.69 5.33
CA ASN A 160 -8.07 -18.48 4.51
C ASN A 160 -6.99 -17.64 3.81
N ILE A 161 -6.91 -16.32 4.05
CA ILE A 161 -5.82 -15.49 3.51
C ILE A 161 -4.48 -15.90 4.13
N ASP A 162 -3.52 -16.21 3.26
CA ASP A 162 -2.20 -16.67 3.67
C ASP A 162 -1.42 -15.59 4.41
N GLN A 163 -0.89 -15.96 5.58
CA GLN A 163 0.01 -15.08 6.32
C GLN A 163 1.39 -15.06 5.64
N THR A 164 1.79 -13.91 5.12
CA THR A 164 3.00 -13.79 4.31
C THR A 164 3.69 -12.44 4.51
N PHE A 165 5.01 -12.43 4.35
CA PHE A 165 5.81 -11.21 4.26
C PHE A 165 6.02 -10.73 2.82
N TYR A 166 5.54 -11.49 1.84
CA TYR A 166 5.78 -11.24 0.42
C TYR A 166 4.53 -10.63 -0.22
N PRO A 167 4.57 -9.37 -0.69
CA PRO A 167 3.40 -8.70 -1.27
C PRO A 167 2.77 -9.47 -2.44
N VAL A 168 3.59 -10.03 -3.34
CA VAL A 168 3.08 -10.81 -4.49
C VAL A 168 2.31 -12.05 -4.04
N LYS A 169 2.76 -12.75 -3.00
CA LYS A 169 2.03 -13.91 -2.47
C LYS A 169 0.69 -13.50 -1.84
N LEU A 170 0.64 -12.34 -1.19
CA LEU A 170 -0.62 -11.81 -0.67
C LEU A 170 -1.57 -11.48 -1.82
N SER A 171 -1.08 -10.84 -2.89
CA SER A 171 -1.85 -10.55 -4.10
C SER A 171 -2.36 -11.81 -4.80
N GLU A 172 -1.57 -12.88 -4.84
CA GLU A 172 -2.00 -14.19 -5.37
C GLU A 172 -3.13 -14.78 -4.52
N SER A 173 -2.97 -14.78 -3.18
CA SER A 173 -3.96 -15.31 -2.23
C SER A 173 -5.27 -14.53 -2.28
N PHE A 174 -5.21 -13.19 -2.23
CA PHE A 174 -6.37 -12.31 -2.34
C PHE A 174 -7.02 -12.43 -3.72
N GLY A 175 -6.24 -12.43 -4.79
CA GLY A 175 -6.71 -12.57 -6.17
C GLY A 175 -7.42 -13.88 -6.48
N ALA A 176 -7.20 -14.93 -5.69
CA ALA A 176 -7.87 -16.21 -5.84
C ALA A 176 -9.28 -16.22 -5.21
N LEU A 177 -9.66 -15.19 -4.44
CA LEU A 177 -11.00 -15.09 -3.86
C LEU A 177 -12.06 -14.93 -4.97
N PRO A 178 -13.21 -15.62 -4.87
CA PRO A 178 -14.30 -15.45 -5.82
C PRO A 178 -14.79 -14.00 -5.89
N GLY A 179 -14.92 -13.46 -7.10
CA GLY A 179 -15.43 -12.11 -7.33
C GLY A 179 -14.35 -11.01 -7.38
N VAL A 180 -13.08 -11.33 -7.12
CA VAL A 180 -12.00 -10.35 -7.26
C VAL A 180 -11.79 -9.97 -8.72
N VAL A 181 -11.80 -8.67 -8.99
CA VAL A 181 -11.41 -8.09 -10.27
C VAL A 181 -9.98 -7.61 -10.16
N THR A 182 -9.11 -8.07 -11.06
CA THR A 182 -7.70 -7.68 -11.10
C THR A 182 -7.41 -6.81 -12.32
N ASP A 183 -6.78 -5.67 -12.09
CA ASP A 183 -6.22 -4.80 -13.12
C ASP A 183 -4.74 -4.53 -12.86
N LYS A 184 -4.02 -4.01 -13.86
CA LYS A 184 -2.63 -3.59 -13.74
C LYS A 184 -2.45 -2.18 -14.27
N TYR A 185 -1.93 -1.31 -13.42
CA TYR A 185 -1.67 0.08 -13.74
C TYR A 185 -0.17 0.31 -13.96
N TYR A 186 0.18 0.83 -15.13
CA TYR A 186 1.54 1.12 -15.55
C TYR A 186 1.68 2.62 -15.85
N GLU A 187 2.78 3.21 -15.40
CA GLU A 187 3.25 4.52 -15.87
C GLU A 187 4.69 4.36 -16.42
N ASN A 188 5.04 5.20 -17.40
CA ASN A 188 6.36 5.20 -18.06
C ASN A 188 7.18 6.45 -17.69
N ASP A 189 6.86 7.05 -16.56
CA ASP A 189 7.50 8.23 -16.01
C ASP A 189 8.79 7.87 -15.22
N SER A 190 9.36 8.89 -14.58
CA SER A 190 10.61 8.80 -13.82
C SER A 190 10.64 7.60 -12.87
N GLU A 191 11.80 6.96 -12.73
CA GLU A 191 11.96 5.88 -11.75
C GLU A 191 12.01 6.37 -10.29
N ASP A 192 12.11 7.68 -10.09
CA ASP A 192 12.18 8.32 -8.78
C ASP A 192 10.78 8.45 -8.15
N LEU A 193 10.59 7.76 -7.02
CA LEU A 193 9.36 7.81 -6.22
C LEU A 193 9.04 9.25 -5.77
N GLN A 194 10.04 10.03 -5.36
CA GLN A 194 9.83 11.38 -4.83
C GLN A 194 9.27 12.31 -5.91
N GLU A 195 9.71 12.14 -7.16
CA GLU A 195 9.17 12.89 -8.30
C GLU A 195 7.70 12.54 -8.57
N GLY A 196 7.35 11.25 -8.50
CA GLY A 196 5.97 10.77 -8.63
C GLY A 196 5.04 11.33 -7.56
N LEU A 197 5.48 11.30 -6.28
CA LEU A 197 4.73 11.86 -5.16
C LEU A 197 4.56 13.39 -5.30
N ALA A 198 5.61 14.11 -5.66
CA ALA A 198 5.54 15.57 -5.86
C ALA A 198 4.54 15.94 -6.98
N ARG A 199 4.52 15.18 -8.08
CA ARG A 199 3.55 15.37 -9.17
C ARG A 199 2.12 15.11 -8.70
N GLY A 200 1.90 14.03 -7.95
CA GLY A 200 0.61 13.70 -7.36
C GLY A 200 0.13 14.81 -6.44
N ASN A 201 0.99 15.29 -5.55
CA ASN A 201 0.69 16.39 -4.63
C ASN A 201 0.29 17.67 -5.36
N ALA A 202 1.06 18.07 -6.38
CA ALA A 202 0.76 19.26 -7.17
C ALA A 202 -0.61 19.16 -7.86
N ALA A 203 -0.97 17.97 -8.36
CA ALA A 203 -2.27 17.74 -9.00
C ALA A 203 -3.46 17.79 -8.03
N LEU A 204 -3.24 17.53 -6.74
CA LEU A 204 -4.27 17.63 -5.70
C LEU A 204 -4.51 19.08 -5.23
N ASN A 205 -3.58 19.99 -5.51
CA ASN A 205 -3.63 21.39 -5.09
C ASN A 205 -4.02 22.38 -6.20
N GLY A 206 -4.19 21.91 -7.44
CA GLY A 206 -4.56 22.71 -8.61
C GLY A 206 -6.04 22.61 -8.95
#